data_AF-A0A2W1NJW4-F1
#
_entry.id   AF-A0A2W1NJW4-F1
#
_cell.length_a   1.000
_cell.length_b   1.000
_cell.length_c   1.000
_cell.angle_alpha   90.00
_cell.angle_beta   90.00
_cell.angle_gamma   90.00
#
_symmetry.space_group_name_H-M   'P 1'
#
loop_
_entity.id
_entity.type
_entity.pdbx_description
1 polymer ?
#
loop_
_entity_poly.entity_id
_entity_poly.type
_entity_poly.pdbx_seq_one_letter_code
_entity_poly.pdbx_strand_id
1 'polypeptide(L)'
;MKKTITLLLTLTTMSVGLNAQTLQEKLAAKILEKTGVAKKMEDKANATSTPLDPNVSNSKIGMTWEDKEYDYFNSLGQPDGYRKVKIEKAGDEVTAVWIGTMKYVPDEKGKSDFVRYFIREKDARFAVGFTEERILIYQVHNGGTTLSNNGSVNKGATKPEFAQFLSYVESAKTNQEAELAAYAKNESAAADKAAAVKKEKWSIEGKKVSKIEIIDLDAAHSKGYYRSFSFQMKATLANGKTISTRDGGFWSDYEITYANADIKNKTIQDTRFVKDDKVIITVKSKFDSKIVATADLVMDYSESLTMDFNSKNWGKSGTPMKIEAKQRKHAVTGKDVIMLRVTDLSGWAQPKYLIIDANQSLIVWTKGHKGYKTAGNGNETGPGENGGNGGDITVYKDSNVTSLTVEYTTDGGIGGAGTYGYNRGSNGRDGKYKEIIKAVNF
;
A
#
# COMPACT_ATOMS: atom_id res chain seq x y z
N MET A 1 -38.02 10.75 61.39
CA MET A 1 -36.70 10.33 61.92
C MET A 1 -36.07 9.36 60.92
N LYS A 2 -34.85 9.70 60.42
CA LYS A 2 -33.80 8.86 59.79
C LYS A 2 -34.16 8.06 58.51
N LYS A 3 -33.97 8.65 57.30
CA LYS A 3 -32.76 8.64 56.40
C LYS A 3 -32.52 7.26 55.75
N THR A 4 -33.00 6.96 54.54
CA THR A 4 -32.49 7.29 53.18
C THR A 4 -31.00 7.02 52.97
N ILE A 5 -30.67 5.98 52.21
CA ILE A 5 -29.44 5.88 51.40
C ILE A 5 -29.81 5.26 50.05
N THR A 6 -29.92 6.12 49.05
CA THR A 6 -29.85 5.79 47.62
C THR A 6 -28.37 5.67 47.26
N LEU A 7 -27.93 4.56 46.66
CA LEU A 7 -26.61 4.49 46.04
C LEU A 7 -26.76 4.15 44.56
N LEU A 8 -26.75 5.23 43.77
CA LEU A 8 -26.48 5.24 42.34
C LEU A 8 -24.96 5.05 42.16
N LEU A 9 -24.51 4.10 41.34
CA LEU A 9 -23.10 4.02 40.92
C LEU A 9 -23.03 3.92 39.40
N THR A 10 -23.10 5.07 38.76
CA THR A 10 -22.44 5.32 37.47
C THR A 10 -21.03 5.80 37.79
N LEU A 11 -19.98 5.12 37.30
CA LEU A 11 -18.84 5.85 36.75
C LEU A 11 -18.08 5.04 35.69
N THR A 12 -17.94 5.76 34.59
CA THR A 12 -17.12 5.61 33.40
C THR A 12 -15.61 5.65 33.67
N THR A 13 -14.91 5.03 32.71
CA THR A 13 -13.59 5.37 32.11
C THR A 13 -12.26 5.05 32.80
N MET A 14 -11.43 4.35 32.00
CA MET A 14 -9.95 4.46 31.85
C MET A 14 -9.11 3.94 33.04
N SER A 15 -8.05 3.14 32.90
CA SER A 15 -7.14 2.85 31.80
C SER A 15 -6.25 1.63 32.16
N VAL A 16 -5.63 1.01 31.15
CA VAL A 16 -4.40 0.19 31.13
C VAL A 16 -3.82 -0.39 32.44
N GLY A 17 -3.57 -1.71 32.42
CA GLY A 17 -2.37 -2.30 33.04
C GLY A 17 -2.60 -3.42 34.05
N LEU A 18 -2.32 -4.66 33.62
CA LEU A 18 -1.80 -5.79 34.41
C LEU A 18 -2.52 -6.14 35.75
N ASN A 19 -3.42 -7.10 35.65
CA ASN A 19 -3.62 -8.22 36.59
C ASN A 19 -3.70 -7.89 38.12
N ALA A 20 -4.52 -6.92 38.49
CA ALA A 20 -4.98 -6.76 39.86
C ALA A 20 -6.52 -6.81 39.90
N GLN A 21 -7.07 -8.00 40.15
CA GLN A 21 -8.50 -8.10 40.50
C GLN A 21 -8.74 -7.28 41.77
N THR A 22 -9.67 -6.34 41.68
CA THR A 22 -10.12 -5.49 42.78
C THR A 22 -10.75 -6.34 43.89
N LEU A 23 -10.75 -5.83 45.13
CA LEU A 23 -11.35 -6.53 46.27
C LEU A 23 -12.85 -6.82 46.03
N GLN A 24 -13.53 -5.98 45.26
CA GLN A 24 -14.91 -6.20 44.82
C GLN A 24 -15.04 -7.38 43.85
N GLU A 25 -14.12 -7.56 42.91
CA GLU A 25 -14.09 -8.73 42.02
C GLU A 25 -13.80 -10.02 42.78
N LYS A 26 -12.90 -9.97 43.79
CA LYS A 26 -12.68 -11.12 44.68
C LYS A 26 -13.90 -11.43 45.54
N LEU A 27 -14.63 -10.43 46.02
CA LEU A 27 -15.86 -10.65 46.78
C LEU A 27 -16.97 -11.21 45.89
N ALA A 28 -17.12 -10.70 44.66
CA ALA A 28 -18.08 -11.19 43.68
C ALA A 28 -17.78 -12.64 43.28
N ALA A 29 -16.52 -12.99 43.02
CA ALA A 29 -16.09 -14.35 42.73
C ALA A 29 -16.36 -15.29 43.92
N LYS A 30 -16.05 -14.86 45.14
CA LYS A 30 -16.27 -15.66 46.36
C LYS A 30 -17.75 -15.82 46.72
N ILE A 31 -18.60 -14.84 46.38
CA ILE A 31 -20.07 -14.94 46.49
C ILE A 31 -20.63 -15.89 45.42
N LEU A 32 -20.15 -15.82 44.18
CA LEU A 32 -20.50 -16.75 43.09
C LEU A 32 -20.11 -18.20 43.41
N GLU A 33 -18.95 -18.40 44.04
CA GLU A 33 -18.45 -19.70 44.49
C GLU A 33 -19.26 -20.24 45.68
N LYS A 34 -19.54 -19.42 46.71
CA LYS A 34 -20.33 -19.83 47.89
C LYS A 34 -21.80 -20.08 47.60
N THR A 35 -22.39 -19.37 46.64
CA THR A 35 -23.82 -19.51 46.31
C THR A 35 -24.11 -20.66 45.35
N GLY A 36 -23.07 -21.28 44.78
CA GLY A 36 -23.19 -22.34 43.76
C GLY A 36 -23.88 -21.85 42.48
N VAL A 37 -24.02 -20.53 42.29
CA VAL A 37 -24.72 -19.95 41.14
C VAL A 37 -23.89 -20.11 39.87
N ALA A 38 -22.55 -20.03 39.94
CA ALA A 38 -21.67 -20.31 38.80
C ALA A 38 -21.82 -21.77 38.32
N LYS A 39 -21.76 -22.73 39.24
CA LYS A 39 -21.95 -24.15 38.94
C LYS A 39 -23.38 -24.44 38.47
N LYS A 40 -24.41 -23.80 39.03
CA LYS A 40 -25.79 -23.89 38.52
C LYS A 40 -25.99 -23.22 37.15
N MET A 41 -25.22 -22.19 36.81
CA MET A 41 -25.25 -21.57 35.48
C MET A 41 -24.51 -22.42 34.46
N GLU A 42 -23.39 -23.05 34.82
CA GLU A 42 -22.69 -24.06 34.01
C GLU A 42 -23.51 -25.34 33.85
N ASP A 43 -24.03 -25.91 34.93
CA ASP A 43 -24.85 -27.14 34.91
C ASP A 43 -26.15 -26.91 34.13
N LYS A 44 -26.75 -25.70 34.20
CA LYS A 44 -27.94 -25.35 33.42
C LYS A 44 -27.63 -24.98 31.97
N ALA A 45 -26.40 -24.54 31.67
CA ALA A 45 -25.90 -24.36 30.31
C ALA A 45 -25.49 -25.68 29.64
N ASN A 46 -24.99 -26.64 30.42
CA ASN A 46 -24.58 -27.97 29.96
C ASN A 46 -25.75 -28.96 29.87
N ALA A 47 -26.87 -28.71 30.55
CA ALA A 47 -28.01 -29.63 30.59
C ALA A 47 -28.96 -29.55 29.36
N THR A 48 -28.68 -28.73 28.33
CA THR A 48 -29.65 -28.52 27.22
C THR A 48 -29.10 -28.56 25.80
N SER A 49 -27.85 -28.93 25.53
CA SER A 49 -27.40 -29.18 24.15
C SER A 49 -26.35 -30.28 24.05
N THR A 50 -26.57 -31.22 23.13
CA THR A 50 -25.62 -32.26 22.75
C THR A 50 -24.35 -31.62 22.16
N PRO A 51 -23.14 -31.99 22.59
CA PRO A 51 -21.90 -31.50 21.99
C PRO A 51 -21.82 -31.85 20.49
N LEU A 52 -21.40 -30.90 19.65
CA LEU A 52 -21.19 -31.15 18.22
C LEU A 52 -19.91 -31.97 18.01
N ASP A 53 -20.00 -33.04 17.22
CA ASP A 53 -18.84 -33.87 16.86
C ASP A 53 -18.00 -33.16 15.79
N PRO A 54 -16.74 -32.77 16.06
CA PRO A 54 -15.89 -32.09 15.10
C PRO A 54 -15.56 -32.93 13.86
N ASN A 55 -15.77 -34.25 13.90
CA ASN A 55 -15.55 -35.16 12.77
C ASN A 55 -16.77 -35.28 11.84
N VAL A 56 -17.89 -34.66 12.19
CA VAL A 56 -19.08 -34.60 11.36
C VAL A 56 -19.15 -33.24 10.69
N SER A 57 -19.20 -33.22 9.36
CA SER A 57 -19.35 -31.98 8.60
C SER A 57 -20.68 -31.30 8.93
N ASN A 58 -20.64 -29.97 9.02
CA ASN A 58 -21.81 -29.16 9.33
C ASN A 58 -22.87 -29.22 8.22
N SER A 59 -22.49 -29.55 6.98
CA SER A 59 -23.44 -29.85 5.90
C SER A 59 -24.30 -31.09 6.23
N LYS A 60 -23.72 -32.11 6.86
CA LYS A 60 -24.42 -33.32 7.32
C LYS A 60 -25.31 -33.05 8.53
N ILE A 61 -24.87 -32.20 9.46
CA ILE A 61 -25.73 -31.74 10.57
C ILE A 61 -26.95 -31.01 10.02
N GLY A 62 -26.77 -30.17 9.00
CA GLY A 62 -27.86 -29.47 8.32
C GLY A 62 -28.85 -30.38 7.58
N MET A 63 -28.53 -31.66 7.35
CA MET A 63 -29.45 -32.59 6.67
C MET A 63 -30.69 -32.93 7.49
N THR A 64 -30.62 -32.86 8.82
CA THR A 64 -31.77 -33.13 9.70
C THR A 64 -32.87 -32.07 9.58
N TRP A 65 -32.55 -30.91 8.99
CA TRP A 65 -33.49 -29.81 8.80
C TRP A 65 -34.33 -29.99 7.54
N GLU A 66 -35.64 -29.82 7.62
CA GLU A 66 -36.53 -29.87 6.45
C GLU A 66 -36.18 -28.80 5.41
N ASP A 67 -36.36 -29.12 4.12
CA ASP A 67 -36.30 -28.14 3.03
C ASP A 67 -37.59 -27.30 3.02
N LYS A 68 -37.60 -26.26 3.85
CA LYS A 68 -38.68 -25.27 3.96
C LYS A 68 -38.13 -23.91 4.36
N GLU A 69 -39.01 -22.91 4.40
CA GLU A 69 -38.67 -21.60 4.96
C GLU A 69 -38.85 -21.58 6.48
N TYR A 70 -37.89 -20.97 7.16
CA TYR A 70 -37.89 -20.77 8.60
C TYR A 70 -37.88 -19.29 8.97
N ASP A 71 -38.46 -18.99 10.14
CA ASP A 71 -38.40 -17.65 10.72
C ASP A 71 -36.99 -17.31 11.20
N TYR A 72 -36.51 -16.13 10.80
CA TYR A 72 -35.27 -15.55 11.29
C TYR A 72 -35.54 -14.76 12.57
N PHE A 73 -34.73 -15.00 13.60
CA PHE A 73 -34.71 -14.22 14.83
C PHE A 73 -33.41 -13.41 14.90
N ASN A 74 -33.50 -12.13 15.25
CA ASN A 74 -32.34 -11.26 15.38
C ASN A 74 -31.50 -11.61 16.63
N SER A 75 -30.37 -10.92 16.83
CA SER A 75 -29.47 -11.14 17.97
C SER A 75 -30.11 -10.90 19.35
N LEU A 76 -31.25 -10.23 19.41
CA LEU A 76 -32.06 -10.02 20.62
C LEU A 76 -33.12 -11.12 20.81
N GLY A 77 -33.17 -12.13 19.93
CA GLY A 77 -34.13 -13.22 19.97
C GLY A 77 -35.55 -12.83 19.54
N GLN A 78 -35.72 -11.67 18.90
CA GLN A 78 -37.00 -11.22 18.38
C GLN A 78 -37.18 -11.67 16.93
N PRO A 79 -38.40 -12.07 16.50
CA PRO A 79 -38.68 -12.33 15.10
C PRO A 79 -38.35 -11.09 14.27
N ASP A 80 -37.57 -11.26 13.20
CA ASP A 80 -37.19 -10.13 12.32
C ASP A 80 -38.36 -9.69 11.43
N GLY A 81 -39.33 -10.58 11.18
CA GLY A 81 -40.56 -10.29 10.43
C GLY A 81 -40.37 -10.10 8.92
N TYR A 82 -39.15 -9.85 8.45
CA TYR A 82 -38.84 -9.57 7.04
C TYR A 82 -37.96 -10.65 6.40
N ARG A 83 -36.94 -11.16 7.11
CA ARG A 83 -36.04 -12.19 6.57
C ARG A 83 -36.52 -13.60 6.90
N LYS A 84 -36.43 -14.49 5.93
CA LYS A 84 -36.64 -15.94 6.06
C LYS A 84 -35.33 -16.68 5.80
N VAL A 85 -35.18 -17.85 6.41
CA VAL A 85 -34.06 -18.76 6.15
C VAL A 85 -34.55 -19.93 5.31
N LYS A 86 -33.88 -20.22 4.20
CA LYS A 86 -34.14 -21.38 3.34
C LYS A 86 -32.87 -22.21 3.20
N ILE A 87 -32.99 -23.52 3.23
CA ILE A 87 -31.87 -24.46 3.07
C ILE A 87 -31.97 -25.09 1.68
N GLU A 88 -30.89 -25.08 0.91
CA GLU A 88 -30.81 -25.81 -0.36
C GLU A 88 -29.98 -27.07 -0.19
N LYS A 89 -30.51 -28.19 -0.66
CA LYS A 89 -29.88 -29.52 -0.56
C LYS A 89 -29.65 -30.13 -1.92
N ALA A 90 -28.62 -30.96 -2.02
CA ALA A 90 -28.41 -31.85 -3.16
C ALA A 90 -27.98 -33.23 -2.63
N GLY A 91 -28.86 -34.22 -2.75
CA GLY A 91 -28.63 -35.53 -2.12
C GLY A 91 -28.52 -35.40 -0.59
N ASP A 92 -27.46 -35.96 -0.03
CA ASP A 92 -27.21 -36.05 1.42
C ASP A 92 -26.41 -34.86 1.98
N GLU A 93 -26.40 -33.72 1.29
CA GLU A 93 -25.68 -32.52 1.71
C GLU A 93 -26.46 -31.22 1.53
N VAL A 94 -26.30 -30.31 2.49
CA VAL A 94 -26.68 -28.91 2.33
C VAL A 94 -25.66 -28.20 1.43
N THR A 95 -26.13 -27.66 0.31
CA THR A 95 -25.28 -26.99 -0.69
C THR A 95 -25.31 -25.47 -0.60
N ALA A 96 -26.36 -24.91 0.00
CA ALA A 96 -26.43 -23.49 0.32
C ALA A 96 -27.45 -23.20 1.42
N VAL A 97 -27.29 -22.05 2.08
CA VAL A 97 -28.30 -21.46 2.96
C VAL A 97 -28.62 -20.06 2.46
N TRP A 98 -29.90 -19.72 2.41
CA TRP A 98 -30.38 -18.40 2.00
C TRP A 98 -30.96 -17.67 3.20
N ILE A 99 -30.56 -16.42 3.39
CA ILE A 99 -31.16 -15.51 4.37
C ILE A 99 -31.74 -14.33 3.60
N GLY A 100 -33.05 -14.31 3.43
CA GLY A 100 -33.71 -13.45 2.44
C GLY A 100 -33.15 -13.71 1.05
N THR A 101 -32.57 -12.69 0.41
CA THR A 101 -31.96 -12.78 -0.92
C THR A 101 -30.46 -13.11 -0.90
N MET A 102 -29.86 -13.31 0.28
CA MET A 102 -28.43 -13.54 0.42
C MET A 102 -28.10 -15.03 0.45
N LYS A 103 -27.21 -15.47 -0.45
CA LYS A 103 -26.72 -16.85 -0.53
C LYS A 103 -25.45 -17.08 0.30
N TYR A 104 -25.46 -18.14 1.10
CA TYR A 104 -24.35 -18.67 1.86
C TYR A 104 -23.99 -20.05 1.32
N VAL A 105 -22.71 -20.29 1.07
CA VAL A 105 -22.17 -21.52 0.46
C VAL A 105 -21.12 -22.13 1.40
N PRO A 106 -20.80 -23.43 1.28
CA PRO A 106 -19.77 -24.06 2.11
C PRO A 106 -18.49 -23.22 2.22
N ASP A 107 -17.92 -23.16 3.42
CA ASP A 107 -16.60 -22.60 3.60
C ASP A 107 -15.57 -23.40 2.79
N GLU A 108 -14.64 -22.72 2.15
CA GLU A 108 -13.67 -23.35 1.24
C GLU A 108 -14.31 -24.19 0.09
N LYS A 109 -15.50 -23.78 -0.37
CA LYS A 109 -16.20 -24.39 -1.52
C LYS A 109 -15.25 -24.71 -2.68
N GLY A 110 -15.23 -25.98 -3.08
CA GLY A 110 -14.42 -26.48 -4.19
C GLY A 110 -12.95 -26.75 -3.83
N LYS A 111 -12.56 -26.56 -2.57
CA LYS A 111 -11.21 -26.90 -2.04
C LYS A 111 -11.24 -28.00 -1.00
N SER A 112 -12.36 -28.14 -0.27
CA SER A 112 -12.59 -29.18 0.73
C SER A 112 -14.04 -29.64 0.68
N ASP A 113 -14.26 -30.94 0.87
CA ASP A 113 -15.59 -31.54 0.97
C ASP A 113 -16.13 -31.44 2.41
N PHE A 114 -15.24 -31.38 3.41
CA PHE A 114 -15.63 -31.12 4.78
C PHE A 114 -16.08 -29.67 4.96
N VAL A 115 -17.37 -29.45 5.23
CA VAL A 115 -17.94 -28.13 5.56
C VAL A 115 -17.93 -27.90 7.07
N ARG A 116 -17.32 -26.81 7.54
CA ARG A 116 -17.40 -26.33 8.93
C ARG A 116 -18.58 -25.39 9.12
N TYR A 117 -18.86 -24.57 8.13
CA TYR A 117 -19.94 -23.58 8.13
C TYR A 117 -20.19 -23.06 6.72
N PHE A 118 -21.19 -22.20 6.54
CA PHE A 118 -21.53 -21.60 5.26
C PHE A 118 -21.23 -20.11 5.27
N ILE A 119 -20.43 -19.61 4.33
CA ILE A 119 -20.08 -18.19 4.19
C ILE A 119 -20.86 -17.53 3.06
N ARG A 120 -21.14 -16.23 3.19
CA ARG A 120 -21.80 -15.49 2.13
C ARG A 120 -20.89 -15.36 0.90
N GLU A 121 -21.42 -15.73 -0.28
CA GLU A 121 -20.67 -15.93 -1.54
C GLU A 121 -19.87 -14.71 -2.01
N LYS A 122 -20.29 -13.49 -1.61
CA LYS A 122 -19.64 -12.22 -1.99
C LYS A 122 -18.97 -11.49 -0.81
N ASP A 123 -19.06 -12.04 0.41
CA ASP A 123 -18.64 -11.36 1.62
C ASP A 123 -18.51 -12.35 2.79
N ALA A 124 -17.28 -12.77 3.12
CA ALA A 124 -17.03 -13.75 4.17
C ALA A 124 -17.26 -13.23 5.60
N ARG A 125 -17.77 -12.00 5.77
CA ARG A 125 -18.05 -11.43 7.10
C ARG A 125 -19.17 -12.12 7.85
N PHE A 126 -20.07 -12.85 7.19
CA PHE A 126 -21.13 -13.56 7.88
C PHE A 126 -21.10 -15.04 7.52
N ALA A 127 -21.36 -15.87 8.52
CA ALA A 127 -21.44 -17.30 8.37
C ALA A 127 -22.67 -17.89 9.05
N VAL A 128 -23.02 -19.09 8.59
CA VAL A 128 -24.16 -19.87 9.04
C VAL A 128 -23.69 -21.26 9.44
N GLY A 129 -24.12 -21.72 10.61
CA GLY A 129 -23.82 -23.05 11.13
C GLY A 129 -25.08 -23.76 11.59
N PHE A 130 -25.07 -25.09 11.53
CA PHE A 130 -26.15 -25.96 11.98
C PHE A 130 -25.81 -26.60 13.33
N THR A 131 -26.82 -26.69 14.18
CA THR A 131 -26.92 -27.67 15.26
C THR A 131 -28.19 -28.51 15.03
N GLU A 132 -28.40 -29.55 15.84
CA GLU A 132 -29.64 -30.36 15.74
C GLU A 132 -30.90 -29.52 15.98
N GLU A 133 -30.81 -28.46 16.80
CA GLU A 133 -31.97 -27.67 17.22
C GLU A 133 -32.05 -26.27 16.60
N ARG A 134 -30.91 -25.70 16.16
CA ARG A 134 -30.85 -24.33 15.62
C ARG A 134 -29.97 -24.17 14.39
N ILE A 135 -30.28 -23.15 13.61
CA ILE A 135 -29.37 -22.55 12.64
C ILE A 135 -28.80 -21.28 13.28
N LEU A 136 -27.48 -21.19 13.37
CA LEU A 136 -26.74 -20.11 14.02
C LEU A 136 -26.17 -19.17 12.96
N ILE A 137 -26.33 -17.86 13.13
CA ILE A 137 -25.91 -16.84 12.16
C ILE A 137 -24.99 -15.86 12.87
N TYR A 138 -23.77 -15.73 12.38
CA TYR A 138 -22.73 -15.01 13.11
C TYR A 138 -21.77 -14.27 12.20
N GLN A 139 -21.10 -13.28 12.77
CA GLN A 139 -20.04 -12.56 12.06
C GLN A 139 -18.74 -13.34 12.13
N VAL A 140 -17.98 -13.43 11.04
CA VAL A 140 -16.59 -13.90 11.04
C VAL A 140 -15.68 -12.69 10.89
N HIS A 141 -14.82 -12.45 11.88
CA HIS A 141 -13.76 -11.45 11.79
C HIS A 141 -12.45 -12.06 11.30
N ASN A 142 -11.64 -11.28 10.57
CA ASN A 142 -10.35 -11.69 9.99
C ASN A 142 -9.50 -12.46 11.03
N GLY A 143 -9.21 -13.73 10.74
CA GLY A 143 -8.47 -14.62 11.64
C GLY A 143 -9.33 -15.60 12.45
N GLY A 144 -10.65 -15.59 12.31
CA GLY A 144 -11.57 -16.60 12.87
C GLY A 144 -11.92 -16.41 14.35
N THR A 145 -11.38 -15.40 15.03
CA THR A 145 -11.31 -15.34 16.51
C THR A 145 -12.35 -14.45 17.20
N THR A 146 -13.28 -13.84 16.47
CA THR A 146 -14.40 -13.14 17.13
C THR A 146 -15.65 -13.33 16.31
N LEU A 147 -16.57 -14.12 16.85
CA LEU A 147 -17.88 -14.28 16.27
C LEU A 147 -18.92 -13.64 17.20
N SER A 148 -19.70 -12.70 16.68
CA SER A 148 -20.85 -12.11 17.39
C SER A 148 -22.14 -12.74 16.87
N ASN A 149 -23.02 -13.14 17.78
CA ASN A 149 -24.35 -13.64 17.43
C ASN A 149 -25.12 -12.53 16.69
N ASN A 150 -25.49 -12.80 15.44
CA ASN A 150 -26.28 -11.88 14.61
C ASN A 150 -27.73 -12.35 14.42
N GLY A 151 -28.01 -13.61 14.76
CA GLY A 151 -29.35 -14.18 14.71
C GLY A 151 -29.34 -15.70 14.74
N SER A 152 -30.54 -16.26 14.78
CA SER A 152 -30.75 -17.71 14.73
C SER A 152 -32.14 -18.07 14.23
N VAL A 153 -32.33 -19.34 13.92
CA VAL A 153 -33.63 -19.93 13.56
C VAL A 153 -34.23 -20.69 14.75
N ASN A 154 -35.57 -20.79 14.81
CA ASN A 154 -36.42 -21.35 15.89
C ASN A 154 -36.50 -20.52 17.17
N LYS A 155 -35.36 -20.07 17.71
CA LYS A 155 -35.27 -19.26 18.95
C LYS A 155 -33.91 -18.55 18.99
N GLY A 156 -33.81 -17.43 19.72
CA GLY A 156 -32.54 -16.76 20.00
C GLY A 156 -31.47 -17.70 20.59
N ALA A 157 -30.30 -17.79 19.96
CA ALA A 157 -29.18 -18.58 20.45
C ALA A 157 -28.61 -18.03 21.77
N THR A 158 -28.32 -18.92 22.73
CA THR A 158 -27.69 -18.55 23.99
C THR A 158 -26.18 -18.45 23.82
N LYS A 159 -25.52 -17.70 24.70
CA LYS A 159 -24.05 -17.57 24.69
C LYS A 159 -23.32 -18.93 24.79
N PRO A 160 -23.75 -19.89 25.63
CA PRO A 160 -23.09 -21.21 25.72
C PRO A 160 -23.18 -22.05 24.43
N GLU A 161 -24.35 -22.12 23.79
CA GLU A 161 -24.52 -22.87 22.53
C GLU A 161 -23.64 -22.27 21.43
N PHE A 162 -23.55 -20.94 21.41
CA PHE A 162 -22.67 -20.26 20.49
C PHE A 162 -21.21 -20.64 20.73
N ALA A 163 -20.74 -20.63 21.99
CA ALA A 163 -19.39 -21.05 22.35
C ALA A 163 -19.09 -22.52 22.00
N GLN A 164 -20.07 -23.43 22.13
CA GLN A 164 -19.92 -24.81 21.69
C GLN A 164 -19.72 -24.90 20.17
N PHE A 165 -20.49 -24.14 19.38
CA PHE A 165 -20.32 -24.08 17.94
C PHE A 165 -18.96 -23.50 17.54
N LEU A 166 -18.43 -22.51 18.28
CA LEU A 166 -17.06 -22.01 18.08
C LEU A 166 -16.02 -23.11 18.24
N SER A 167 -16.12 -23.86 19.35
CA SER A 167 -15.22 -24.96 19.65
C SER A 167 -15.27 -26.04 18.56
N TYR A 168 -16.46 -26.32 18.03
CA TYR A 168 -16.64 -27.18 16.86
C TYR A 168 -15.89 -26.65 15.63
N VAL A 169 -16.08 -25.37 15.26
CA VAL A 169 -15.42 -24.78 14.08
C VAL A 169 -13.89 -24.83 14.18
N GLU A 170 -13.35 -24.53 15.37
CA GLU A 170 -11.90 -24.59 15.62
C GLU A 170 -11.38 -26.02 15.52
N SER A 171 -12.08 -26.97 16.14
CA SER A 171 -11.68 -28.38 16.17
C SER A 171 -11.83 -29.05 14.80
N ALA A 172 -12.89 -28.73 14.06
CA ALA A 172 -13.19 -29.30 12.75
C ALA A 172 -12.25 -28.79 11.64
N LYS A 173 -11.47 -27.73 11.90
CA LYS A 173 -10.45 -27.22 10.97
C LYS A 173 -9.41 -28.28 10.59
N THR A 174 -9.05 -29.16 11.52
CA THR A 174 -8.08 -30.23 11.26
C THR A 174 -8.58 -31.21 10.20
N ASN A 175 -9.90 -31.38 10.09
CA ASN A 175 -10.53 -32.27 9.11
C ASN A 175 -10.53 -31.72 7.68
N GLN A 176 -10.25 -30.42 7.50
CA GLN A 176 -10.02 -29.82 6.18
C GLN A 176 -8.53 -29.72 5.83
N GLU A 177 -7.64 -29.84 6.81
CA GLU A 177 -6.22 -29.45 6.64
C GLU A 177 -5.53 -30.24 5.53
N ALA A 178 -5.77 -31.55 5.46
CA ALA A 178 -5.17 -32.41 4.44
C ALA A 178 -5.67 -32.06 3.02
N GLU A 179 -6.97 -31.81 2.86
CA GLU A 179 -7.59 -31.45 1.57
C GLU A 179 -7.13 -30.08 1.10
N LEU A 180 -7.10 -29.08 2.01
CA LEU A 180 -6.60 -27.74 1.71
C LEU A 180 -5.10 -27.74 1.37
N ALA A 181 -4.30 -28.55 2.06
CA ALA A 181 -2.88 -28.72 1.74
C ALA A 181 -2.69 -29.38 0.36
N ALA A 182 -3.50 -30.39 0.04
CA ALA A 182 -3.49 -31.03 -1.28
C ALA A 182 -3.93 -30.07 -2.39
N TYR A 183 -4.98 -29.28 -2.16
CA TYR A 183 -5.45 -28.24 -3.07
C TYR A 183 -4.36 -27.20 -3.34
N ALA A 184 -3.75 -26.65 -2.28
CA ALA A 184 -2.66 -25.68 -2.41
C ALA A 184 -1.45 -26.25 -3.18
N LYS A 185 -1.08 -27.52 -2.92
CA LYS A 185 -0.03 -28.21 -3.66
C LYS A 185 -0.38 -28.36 -5.14
N ASN A 186 -1.62 -28.72 -5.45
CA ASN A 186 -2.10 -28.88 -6.83
C ASN A 186 -2.18 -27.53 -7.55
N GLU A 187 -2.62 -26.46 -6.90
CA GLU A 187 -2.58 -25.10 -7.45
C GLU A 187 -1.15 -24.66 -7.75
N SER A 188 -0.21 -24.89 -6.81
CA SER A 188 1.21 -24.60 -7.04
C SER A 188 1.75 -25.37 -8.24
N ALA A 189 1.48 -26.69 -8.32
CA ALA A 189 1.92 -27.52 -9.44
C ALA A 189 1.29 -27.08 -10.78
N ALA A 190 0.02 -26.65 -10.76
CA ALA A 190 -0.66 -26.12 -11.94
C ALA A 190 -0.06 -24.78 -12.38
N ALA A 191 0.27 -23.90 -11.42
CA ALA A 191 0.96 -22.64 -11.67
C ALA A 191 2.37 -22.87 -12.24
N ASP A 192 3.12 -23.82 -11.68
CA ASP A 192 4.45 -24.21 -12.17
C ASP A 192 4.39 -24.77 -13.59
N LYS A 193 3.40 -25.63 -13.87
CA LYS A 193 3.16 -26.17 -15.22
C LYS A 193 2.80 -25.05 -16.20
N ALA A 194 1.94 -24.12 -15.81
CA ALA A 194 1.58 -22.96 -16.64
C ALA A 194 2.79 -22.04 -16.89
N ALA A 195 3.64 -21.83 -15.88
CA ALA A 195 4.88 -21.07 -16.00
C ALA A 195 5.88 -21.75 -16.94
N ALA A 196 6.02 -23.08 -16.86
CA ALA A 196 6.86 -23.86 -17.76
C ALA A 196 6.39 -23.77 -19.22
N VAL A 197 5.09 -23.93 -19.48
CA VAL A 197 4.50 -23.78 -20.82
C VAL A 197 4.71 -22.36 -21.37
N LYS A 198 4.54 -21.34 -20.51
CA LYS A 198 4.79 -19.95 -20.90
C LYS A 198 6.28 -19.74 -21.24
N LYS A 199 7.19 -20.28 -20.43
CA LYS A 199 8.63 -20.20 -20.65
C LYS A 199 9.03 -20.89 -21.95
N GLU A 200 8.56 -22.11 -22.20
CA GLU A 200 8.82 -22.82 -23.45
C GLU A 200 8.34 -22.04 -24.68
N LYS A 201 7.17 -21.40 -24.60
CA LYS A 201 6.63 -20.60 -25.71
C LYS A 201 7.39 -19.29 -25.92
N TRP A 202 7.64 -18.54 -24.85
CA TRP A 202 8.02 -17.12 -24.93
C TRP A 202 9.43 -16.78 -24.43
N SER A 203 10.16 -17.72 -23.83
CA SER A 203 11.58 -17.53 -23.54
C SER A 203 12.43 -17.81 -24.78
N ILE A 204 13.60 -17.18 -24.86
CA ILE A 204 14.65 -17.53 -25.84
C ILE A 204 15.62 -18.59 -25.30
N GLU A 205 15.49 -19.01 -24.03
CA GLU A 205 16.30 -20.08 -23.44
C GLU A 205 16.18 -21.38 -24.24
N GLY A 206 17.32 -22.02 -24.52
CA GLY A 206 17.38 -23.25 -25.32
C GLY A 206 17.02 -23.07 -26.81
N LYS A 207 16.71 -21.85 -27.27
CA LYS A 207 16.39 -21.57 -28.68
C LYS A 207 17.57 -20.92 -29.37
N LYS A 208 17.78 -21.27 -30.64
CA LYS A 208 18.81 -20.64 -31.48
C LYS A 208 18.34 -19.27 -31.95
N VAL A 209 18.82 -18.22 -31.29
CA VAL A 209 18.56 -16.82 -31.66
C VAL A 209 19.53 -16.39 -32.76
N SER A 210 19.02 -15.70 -33.79
CA SER A 210 19.81 -15.16 -34.90
C SER A 210 20.09 -13.66 -34.75
N LYS A 211 19.15 -12.90 -34.17
CA LYS A 211 19.25 -11.45 -33.99
C LYS A 211 18.41 -11.00 -32.80
N ILE A 212 18.86 -9.97 -32.10
CA ILE A 212 18.04 -9.18 -31.17
C ILE A 212 17.91 -7.76 -31.72
N GLU A 213 16.76 -7.16 -31.49
CA GLU A 213 16.47 -5.75 -31.80
C GLU A 213 15.88 -5.08 -30.55
N ILE A 214 16.28 -3.83 -30.34
CA ILE A 214 15.61 -2.93 -29.39
C ILE A 214 14.55 -2.19 -30.19
N ILE A 215 13.29 -2.35 -29.81
CA ILE A 215 12.11 -1.78 -30.49
C ILE A 215 11.29 -0.97 -29.50
N ASP A 216 10.35 -0.17 -30.01
CA ASP A 216 9.47 0.68 -29.18
C ASP A 216 10.25 1.53 -28.16
N LEU A 217 11.45 1.99 -28.54
CA LEU A 217 12.25 2.87 -27.71
C LEU A 217 11.57 4.23 -27.65
N ASP A 218 10.87 4.45 -26.54
CA ASP A 218 10.09 5.64 -26.31
C ASP A 218 10.49 6.27 -24.97
N ALA A 219 10.62 7.59 -24.97
CA ALA A 219 10.76 8.39 -23.78
C ALA A 219 9.50 9.25 -23.69
N ALA A 220 8.80 9.20 -22.56
CA ALA A 220 7.61 10.01 -22.33
C ALA A 220 7.91 11.47 -22.72
N HIS A 221 6.94 12.12 -23.38
CA HIS A 221 7.06 13.46 -23.97
C HIS A 221 7.92 14.38 -23.10
N SER A 222 8.80 15.10 -23.81
CA SER A 222 9.74 16.12 -23.37
C SER A 222 10.88 15.59 -22.46
N LYS A 223 12.10 15.53 -23.04
CA LYS A 223 13.24 14.78 -22.47
C LYS A 223 14.07 15.64 -21.49
N GLY A 224 13.40 16.31 -20.56
CA GLY A 224 14.05 16.89 -19.40
C GLY A 224 14.79 15.83 -18.54
N TYR A 225 15.64 16.29 -17.63
CA TYR A 225 16.65 15.46 -16.96
C TYR A 225 16.12 14.32 -16.04
N TYR A 226 14.83 14.32 -15.68
CA TYR A 226 14.25 13.46 -14.64
C TYR A 226 13.14 12.51 -15.16
N ARG A 227 13.34 11.86 -16.31
CA ARG A 227 12.27 11.03 -16.90
C ARG A 227 12.73 9.60 -17.21
N SER A 228 11.79 8.68 -17.01
CA SER A 228 11.92 7.28 -17.34
C SER A 228 11.77 7.09 -18.85
N PHE A 229 12.52 6.15 -19.41
CA PHE A 229 12.31 5.68 -20.77
C PHE A 229 11.88 4.21 -20.78
N SER A 230 11.26 3.80 -21.88
CA SER A 230 10.80 2.44 -22.09
C SER A 230 11.29 1.94 -23.45
N PHE A 231 11.42 0.63 -23.56
CA PHE A 231 11.74 -0.06 -24.80
C PHE A 231 11.26 -1.50 -24.67
N GLN A 232 11.25 -2.22 -25.78
CA GLN A 232 10.96 -3.65 -25.85
C GLN A 232 12.10 -4.34 -26.59
N MET A 233 12.23 -5.64 -26.39
CA MET A 233 13.23 -6.46 -27.07
C MET A 233 12.49 -7.43 -28.00
N LYS A 234 13.03 -7.60 -29.20
CA LYS A 234 12.53 -8.54 -30.20
C LYS A 234 13.68 -9.46 -30.61
N ALA A 235 13.57 -10.74 -30.29
CA ALA A 235 14.49 -11.76 -30.72
C ALA A 235 13.93 -12.48 -31.95
N THR A 236 14.74 -12.61 -33.00
CA THR A 236 14.43 -13.43 -34.17
C THR A 236 15.18 -14.75 -34.07
N LEU A 237 14.46 -15.86 -34.09
CA LEU A 237 15.02 -17.21 -34.05
C LEU A 237 15.59 -17.61 -35.43
N ALA A 238 16.45 -18.62 -35.47
CA ALA A 238 17.06 -19.11 -36.71
C ALA A 238 16.03 -19.60 -37.75
N ASN A 239 14.81 -19.95 -37.34
CA ASN A 239 13.70 -20.33 -38.23
C ASN A 239 12.82 -19.14 -38.67
N GLY A 240 13.23 -17.90 -38.37
CA GLY A 240 12.50 -16.68 -38.73
C GLY A 240 11.37 -16.28 -37.78
N LYS A 241 10.98 -17.13 -36.82
CA LYS A 241 9.97 -16.76 -35.80
C LYS A 241 10.51 -15.70 -34.85
N THR A 242 9.64 -14.83 -34.36
CA THR A 242 10.01 -13.76 -33.44
C THR A 242 9.39 -13.94 -32.06
N ILE A 243 10.15 -13.60 -31.04
CA ILE A 243 9.71 -13.52 -29.64
C ILE A 243 9.97 -12.11 -29.17
N SER A 244 8.93 -11.39 -28.74
CA SER A 244 9.07 -10.04 -28.19
C SER A 244 8.62 -9.98 -26.75
N THR A 245 9.28 -9.14 -25.94
CA THR A 245 8.82 -8.82 -24.59
C THR A 245 7.47 -8.12 -24.57
N ARG A 246 7.07 -7.46 -25.66
CA ARG A 246 5.72 -6.90 -25.83
C ARG A 246 4.64 -7.98 -25.82
N ASP A 247 4.92 -9.12 -26.45
CA ASP A 247 3.95 -10.21 -26.65
C ASP A 247 4.03 -11.30 -25.56
N GLY A 248 4.74 -11.03 -24.46
CA GLY A 248 4.91 -11.95 -23.34
C GLY A 248 6.27 -12.62 -23.24
N GLY A 249 7.24 -12.21 -24.07
CA GLY A 249 8.64 -12.58 -23.96
C GLY A 249 9.27 -12.14 -22.63
N PHE A 250 10.30 -12.86 -22.20
CA PHE A 250 10.89 -12.67 -20.87
C PHE A 250 12.03 -11.65 -20.87
N TRP A 251 11.89 -10.59 -20.08
CA TRP A 251 12.98 -9.62 -19.85
C TRP A 251 14.20 -10.26 -19.19
N SER A 252 13.99 -11.32 -18.39
CA SER A 252 15.05 -12.05 -17.67
C SER A 252 16.05 -12.74 -18.60
N ASP A 253 15.69 -12.97 -19.86
CA ASP A 253 16.51 -13.65 -20.85
C ASP A 253 17.66 -12.78 -21.39
N TYR A 254 17.64 -11.50 -21.05
CA TYR A 254 18.56 -10.49 -21.55
C TYR A 254 19.38 -9.88 -20.42
N GLU A 255 20.62 -9.56 -20.75
CA GLU A 255 21.47 -8.68 -19.97
C GLU A 255 21.40 -7.28 -20.59
N ILE A 256 21.10 -6.27 -19.78
CA ILE A 256 20.88 -4.89 -20.24
C ILE A 256 21.90 -4.01 -19.55
N THR A 257 22.67 -3.29 -20.34
CA THR A 257 23.63 -2.31 -19.84
C THR A 257 23.38 -0.94 -20.46
N TYR A 258 23.75 0.09 -19.72
CA TYR A 258 23.61 1.48 -20.13
C TYR A 258 24.97 2.15 -20.09
N ALA A 259 25.30 2.92 -21.12
CA ALA A 259 26.47 3.78 -21.13
C ALA A 259 26.08 5.26 -21.31
N ASN A 260 27.05 6.14 -21.12
CA ASN A 260 26.94 7.59 -21.24
C ASN A 260 26.04 8.32 -20.21
N ALA A 261 25.32 7.60 -19.36
CA ALA A 261 24.58 8.17 -18.24
C ALA A 261 24.52 7.20 -17.05
N ASP A 262 24.20 7.72 -15.88
CA ASP A 262 23.85 6.89 -14.73
C ASP A 262 22.36 6.59 -14.76
N ILE A 263 22.00 5.31 -14.86
CA ILE A 263 20.62 4.85 -14.99
C ILE A 263 20.24 4.00 -13.78
N LYS A 264 19.12 4.33 -13.13
CA LYS A 264 18.51 3.51 -12.08
C LYS A 264 17.03 3.33 -12.41
N ASN A 265 16.56 2.08 -12.42
CA ASN A 265 15.16 1.75 -12.74
C ASN A 265 14.64 2.38 -14.05
N LYS A 266 15.47 2.38 -15.10
CA LYS A 266 15.19 3.03 -16.41
C LYS A 266 14.97 4.55 -16.33
N THR A 267 15.49 5.20 -15.30
CA THR A 267 15.47 6.65 -15.12
C THR A 267 16.90 7.20 -15.06
N ILE A 268 17.15 8.26 -15.81
CA ILE A 268 18.44 8.98 -15.81
C ILE A 268 18.61 9.69 -14.46
N GLN A 269 19.79 9.61 -13.87
CA GLN A 269 20.13 10.28 -12.61
C GLN A 269 20.85 11.60 -12.85
N ASP A 270 20.69 12.56 -11.95
CA ASP A 270 21.30 13.91 -11.98
C ASP A 270 22.71 13.97 -11.36
N THR A 271 23.41 12.84 -11.34
CA THR A 271 24.74 12.64 -10.72
C THR A 271 25.90 13.09 -11.60
N ARG A 272 25.70 13.14 -12.93
CA ARG A 272 26.68 13.62 -13.92
C ARG A 272 25.98 14.01 -15.22
N PHE A 273 26.71 14.72 -16.09
CA PHE A 273 26.24 15.03 -17.45
C PHE A 273 26.09 13.77 -18.30
N VAL A 274 25.01 13.69 -19.09
CA VAL A 274 24.86 12.69 -20.14
C VAL A 274 25.92 12.93 -21.21
N LYS A 275 26.83 11.96 -21.39
CA LYS A 275 27.92 12.05 -22.36
C LYS A 275 27.36 11.92 -23.79
N ASP A 276 27.89 12.73 -24.70
CA ASP A 276 27.49 12.75 -26.11
C ASP A 276 25.98 12.96 -26.34
N ASP A 277 25.25 13.48 -25.34
CA ASP A 277 23.81 13.73 -25.33
C ASP A 277 22.95 12.54 -25.79
N LYS A 278 23.40 11.33 -25.47
CA LYS A 278 22.64 10.11 -25.73
C LYS A 278 22.95 9.03 -24.70
N VAL A 279 21.95 8.24 -24.35
CA VAL A 279 22.12 7.02 -23.58
C VAL A 279 22.27 5.86 -24.56
N ILE A 280 23.37 5.11 -24.44
CA ILE A 280 23.57 3.90 -25.26
C ILE A 280 23.00 2.72 -24.48
N ILE A 281 21.94 2.12 -25.01
CA ILE A 281 21.30 0.92 -24.46
C ILE A 281 21.89 -0.27 -25.18
N THR A 282 22.51 -1.18 -24.44
CA THR A 282 23.02 -2.44 -24.99
C THR A 282 22.24 -3.60 -24.40
N VAL A 283 21.64 -4.40 -25.26
CA VAL A 283 20.91 -5.62 -24.92
C VAL A 283 21.69 -6.81 -25.46
N LYS A 284 21.99 -7.76 -24.58
CA LYS A 284 22.73 -8.98 -24.91
C LYS A 284 21.92 -10.20 -24.49
N SER A 285 21.93 -11.25 -25.31
CA SER A 285 21.34 -12.53 -24.89
C SER A 285 22.16 -13.15 -23.77
N LYS A 286 21.51 -13.63 -22.71
CA LYS A 286 22.19 -14.42 -21.67
C LYS A 286 22.57 -15.84 -22.14
N PHE A 287 22.00 -16.31 -23.24
CA PHE A 287 22.21 -17.67 -23.75
C PHE A 287 23.16 -17.73 -24.94
N ASP A 288 23.39 -16.61 -25.62
CA ASP A 288 24.45 -16.45 -26.61
C ASP A 288 25.05 -15.04 -26.54
N SER A 289 26.24 -14.94 -25.97
CA SER A 289 26.91 -13.66 -25.73
C SER A 289 27.29 -12.91 -27.01
N LYS A 290 27.30 -13.57 -28.17
CA LYS A 290 27.56 -12.94 -29.48
C LYS A 290 26.35 -12.19 -30.02
N ILE A 291 25.14 -12.53 -29.57
CA ILE A 291 23.92 -11.84 -29.98
C ILE A 291 23.74 -10.60 -29.11
N VAL A 292 24.07 -9.46 -29.70
CA VAL A 292 24.01 -8.14 -29.08
C VAL A 292 23.25 -7.17 -29.97
N ALA A 293 22.50 -6.27 -29.35
CA ALA A 293 21.82 -5.16 -29.99
C ALA A 293 22.14 -3.88 -29.23
N THR A 294 22.36 -2.79 -29.96
CA THR A 294 22.56 -1.47 -29.39
C THR A 294 21.54 -0.49 -29.96
N ALA A 295 21.10 0.46 -29.13
CA ALA A 295 20.25 1.55 -29.54
C ALA A 295 20.63 2.83 -28.79
N ASP A 296 20.51 3.94 -29.49
CA ASP A 296 20.81 5.27 -28.95
C ASP A 296 19.49 5.97 -28.58
N LEU A 297 19.33 6.27 -27.29
CA LEU A 297 18.31 7.20 -26.82
C LEU A 297 18.92 8.61 -26.82
N VAL A 298 18.65 9.36 -27.89
CA VAL A 298 19.10 10.75 -28.02
C VAL A 298 18.31 11.64 -27.07
N MET A 299 19.00 12.48 -26.31
CA MET A 299 18.38 13.40 -25.37
C MET A 299 17.70 14.58 -26.09
N ASP A 300 16.82 15.29 -25.40
CA ASP A 300 16.07 16.43 -25.94
C ASP A 300 15.76 17.38 -24.80
N TYR A 301 16.55 18.44 -24.73
CA TYR A 301 16.57 19.33 -23.60
C TYR A 301 15.61 20.51 -23.77
N SER A 302 14.55 20.34 -24.58
CA SER A 302 13.61 21.40 -24.95
C SER A 302 12.67 21.85 -23.83
N GLU A 303 12.86 21.40 -22.59
CA GLU A 303 12.04 21.79 -21.44
C GLU A 303 12.76 22.80 -20.54
N SER A 304 11.99 23.76 -20.03
CA SER A 304 12.36 24.50 -18.83
C SER A 304 12.39 23.57 -17.61
N LEU A 305 13.34 23.81 -16.70
CA LEU A 305 13.51 22.99 -15.50
C LEU A 305 13.16 23.81 -14.26
N THR A 306 12.26 23.29 -13.43
CA THR A 306 11.94 23.89 -12.12
C THR A 306 12.67 23.14 -11.01
N MET A 307 13.36 23.89 -10.16
CA MET A 307 14.01 23.38 -8.97
C MET A 307 13.46 24.05 -7.71
N ASP A 308 12.88 23.23 -6.84
CA ASP A 308 12.34 23.66 -5.55
C ASP A 308 13.34 23.35 -4.42
N PHE A 309 13.87 24.42 -3.85
CA PHE A 309 14.77 24.47 -2.70
C PHE A 309 14.17 25.32 -1.58
N ASN A 310 12.84 25.45 -1.56
CA ASN A 310 12.11 26.08 -0.46
C ASN A 310 12.32 25.29 0.83
N SER A 311 12.42 26.02 1.94
CA SER A 311 12.33 25.38 3.24
C SER A 311 10.93 24.83 3.49
N LYS A 312 10.86 23.64 4.09
CA LYS A 312 9.59 22.98 4.48
C LYS A 312 9.29 23.06 5.99
N ASN A 313 10.22 23.61 6.77
CA ASN A 313 10.13 23.62 8.23
C ASN A 313 9.95 25.04 8.74
N TRP A 314 9.09 25.23 9.74
CA TRP A 314 8.83 26.54 10.33
C TRP A 314 10.12 27.26 10.75
N GLY A 315 10.18 28.55 10.43
CA GLY A 315 11.31 29.44 10.73
C GLY A 315 12.63 29.10 10.03
N LYS A 316 12.68 28.06 9.19
CA LYS A 316 13.91 27.66 8.48
C LYS A 316 14.05 28.39 7.15
N SER A 317 15.29 28.78 6.85
CA SER A 317 15.65 29.49 5.63
C SER A 317 15.63 28.58 4.40
N GLY A 318 15.31 29.15 3.24
CA GLY A 318 15.54 28.52 1.95
C GLY A 318 17.03 28.27 1.72
N THR A 319 17.33 27.30 0.87
CA THR A 319 18.70 26.83 0.65
C THR A 319 19.50 27.78 -0.25
N PRO A 320 20.61 28.37 0.20
CA PRO A 320 21.49 29.14 -0.68
C PRO A 320 22.11 28.24 -1.74
N MET A 321 22.30 28.77 -2.95
CA MET A 321 22.73 27.99 -4.09
C MET A 321 23.82 28.65 -4.92
N LYS A 322 24.67 27.78 -5.49
CA LYS A 322 25.61 28.10 -6.55
C LYS A 322 25.19 27.37 -7.82
N ILE A 323 25.00 28.11 -8.91
CA ILE A 323 24.72 27.58 -10.24
C ILE A 323 25.93 27.87 -11.12
N GLU A 324 26.50 26.85 -11.76
CA GLU A 324 27.61 26.99 -12.69
C GLU A 324 27.15 26.59 -14.08
N ALA A 325 27.34 27.48 -15.06
CA ALA A 325 26.79 27.34 -16.40
C ALA A 325 27.87 27.40 -17.48
N LYS A 326 27.76 26.51 -18.47
CA LYS A 326 28.58 26.51 -19.69
C LYS A 326 27.70 26.23 -20.90
N GLN A 327 27.94 26.93 -22.00
CA GLN A 327 27.22 26.69 -23.25
C GLN A 327 28.06 25.81 -24.17
N ARG A 328 27.39 24.89 -24.89
CA ARG A 328 28.00 24.09 -25.95
C ARG A 328 26.96 23.67 -26.99
N LYS A 329 27.42 23.02 -28.05
CA LYS A 329 26.54 22.35 -29.02
C LYS A 329 26.12 20.98 -28.50
N HIS A 330 24.86 20.63 -28.72
CA HIS A 330 24.32 19.28 -28.54
C HIS A 330 25.03 18.34 -29.52
N ALA A 331 25.63 17.26 -29.04
CA ALA A 331 26.52 16.38 -29.81
C ALA A 331 25.81 15.68 -30.98
N VAL A 332 24.52 15.37 -30.83
CA VAL A 332 23.70 14.77 -31.90
C VAL A 332 23.00 15.80 -32.79
N THR A 333 22.30 16.78 -32.21
CA THR A 333 21.42 17.69 -33.00
C THR A 333 22.10 19.00 -33.41
N GLY A 334 23.26 19.35 -32.85
CA GLY A 334 23.95 20.60 -33.11
C GLY A 334 23.28 21.87 -32.54
N LYS A 335 22.17 21.73 -31.79
CA LYS A 335 21.52 22.87 -31.11
C LYS A 335 22.40 23.43 -29.99
N ASP A 336 22.24 24.71 -29.67
CA ASP A 336 22.87 25.28 -28.47
C ASP A 336 22.17 24.77 -27.20
N VAL A 337 22.97 24.30 -26.26
CA VAL A 337 22.51 23.81 -24.96
C VAL A 337 23.34 24.43 -23.84
N ILE A 338 22.72 24.60 -22.68
CA ILE A 338 23.36 25.06 -21.45
C ILE A 338 23.52 23.89 -20.50
N MET A 339 24.76 23.58 -20.18
CA MET A 339 25.13 22.66 -19.12
C MET A 339 25.13 23.43 -17.79
N LEU A 340 24.46 22.87 -16.78
CA LEU A 340 24.26 23.46 -15.47
C LEU A 340 24.72 22.50 -14.38
N ARG A 341 25.60 22.96 -13.49
CA ARG A 341 25.89 22.30 -12.21
C ARG A 341 25.28 23.14 -11.08
N VAL A 342 24.28 22.60 -10.40
CA VAL A 342 23.58 23.26 -9.30
C VAL A 342 24.06 22.67 -7.98
N THR A 343 24.70 23.49 -7.16
CA THR A 343 25.25 23.11 -5.86
C THR A 343 24.43 23.75 -4.75
N ASP A 344 23.89 22.90 -3.88
CA ASP A 344 23.34 23.28 -2.58
C ASP A 344 24.49 23.71 -1.65
N LEU A 345 24.44 24.95 -1.15
CA LEU A 345 25.46 25.50 -0.26
C LEU A 345 25.15 25.29 1.24
N SER A 346 24.03 24.65 1.57
CA SER A 346 23.72 24.20 2.93
C SER A 346 24.43 22.89 3.29
N GLY A 347 24.94 22.15 2.29
CA GLY A 347 25.78 20.96 2.47
C GLY A 347 25.01 19.62 2.57
N TRP A 348 23.69 19.63 2.41
CA TRP A 348 22.87 18.42 2.56
C TRP A 348 22.67 17.64 1.25
N ALA A 349 22.59 18.33 0.11
CA ALA A 349 22.39 17.70 -1.19
C ALA A 349 23.69 17.64 -2.01
N GLN A 350 23.85 16.53 -2.74
CA GLN A 350 24.89 16.41 -3.76
C GLN A 350 24.62 17.38 -4.92
N PRO A 351 25.67 17.85 -5.63
CA PRO A 351 25.50 18.67 -6.81
C PRO A 351 24.65 17.96 -7.87
N LYS A 352 23.77 18.73 -8.52
CA LYS A 352 22.92 18.26 -9.60
C LYS A 352 23.47 18.73 -10.93
N TYR A 353 23.55 17.82 -11.88
CA TYR A 353 24.06 18.08 -13.23
C TYR A 353 22.90 18.04 -14.20
N LEU A 354 22.67 19.13 -14.94
CA LEU A 354 21.48 19.31 -15.78
C LEU A 354 21.87 19.91 -17.14
N ILE A 355 21.09 19.65 -18.18
CA ILE A 355 21.24 20.28 -19.50
C ILE A 355 19.86 20.76 -19.96
N ILE A 356 19.80 21.99 -20.48
CA ILE A 356 18.62 22.60 -21.10
C ILE A 356 18.98 23.15 -22.47
N ASP A 357 18.04 23.19 -23.41
CA ASP A 357 18.19 23.95 -24.65
C ASP A 357 18.40 25.43 -24.30
N ALA A 358 19.23 26.14 -25.07
CA ALA A 358 19.64 27.51 -24.73
C ALA A 358 18.51 28.56 -24.76
N ASN A 359 17.34 28.20 -25.29
CA ASN A 359 16.13 29.03 -25.28
C ASN A 359 15.16 28.69 -24.14
N GLN A 360 15.49 27.73 -23.27
CA GLN A 360 14.67 27.34 -22.13
C GLN A 360 15.10 28.07 -20.84
N SER A 361 14.21 28.06 -19.84
CA SER A 361 14.45 28.68 -18.54
C SER A 361 14.87 27.64 -17.50
N LEU A 362 15.82 28.01 -16.65
CA LEU A 362 15.98 27.39 -15.34
C LEU A 362 15.14 28.19 -14.33
N ILE A 363 14.13 27.55 -13.74
CA ILE A 363 13.26 28.13 -12.73
C ILE A 363 13.72 27.66 -11.35
N VAL A 364 13.98 28.59 -10.43
CA VAL A 364 14.59 28.30 -9.13
C VAL A 364 13.79 28.92 -8.00
N TRP A 365 13.31 28.11 -7.06
CA TRP A 365 12.64 28.61 -5.85
C TRP A 365 13.45 28.26 -4.62
N THR A 366 13.78 29.26 -3.79
CA THR A 366 14.51 29.07 -2.54
C THR A 366 13.95 29.97 -1.44
N LYS A 367 12.67 29.85 -1.19
CA LYS A 367 11.94 30.65 -0.19
C LYS A 367 12.24 30.19 1.23
N GLY A 368 12.32 31.15 2.14
CA GLY A 368 12.24 30.90 3.57
C GLY A 368 10.84 30.45 3.97
N HIS A 369 10.74 29.57 4.95
CA HIS A 369 9.44 29.14 5.44
C HIS A 369 8.90 30.15 6.46
N LYS A 370 7.58 30.22 6.57
CA LYS A 370 6.91 31.00 7.62
C LYS A 370 7.38 30.56 9.01
N GLY A 371 7.40 31.48 9.97
CA GLY A 371 7.60 31.15 11.39
C GLY A 371 6.35 30.52 11.99
N TYR A 372 6.51 29.61 12.94
CA TYR A 372 5.37 28.98 13.61
C TYR A 372 4.57 29.99 14.43
N LYS A 373 3.24 29.86 14.37
CA LYS A 373 2.31 30.64 15.19
C LYS A 373 2.17 29.98 16.55
N THR A 374 2.41 30.70 17.63
CA THR A 374 2.11 30.19 18.97
C THR A 374 0.59 30.14 19.18
N ALA A 375 0.09 29.04 19.75
CA ALA A 375 -1.33 28.78 19.93
C ALA A 375 -1.64 28.62 21.42
N GLY A 376 -2.28 29.63 22.01
CA GLY A 376 -2.70 29.66 23.40
C GLY A 376 -3.71 30.78 23.64
N ASN A 377 -4.57 30.60 24.64
CA ASN A 377 -5.47 31.65 25.13
C ASN A 377 -4.74 32.39 26.25
N GLY A 378 -4.35 33.65 26.03
CA GLY A 378 -3.61 34.45 27.01
C GLY A 378 -2.09 34.45 26.83
N ASN A 379 -1.35 34.78 27.89
CA ASN A 379 0.09 35.04 27.85
C ASN A 379 0.96 33.76 27.87
N GLU A 380 0.42 32.59 27.52
CA GLU A 380 1.00 31.31 27.93
C GLU A 380 2.02 30.71 26.95
N THR A 381 1.96 31.05 25.66
CA THR A 381 2.76 30.36 24.63
C THR A 381 3.85 31.20 23.97
N GLY A 382 4.05 32.44 24.42
CA GLY A 382 5.19 33.28 24.01
C GLY A 382 5.10 33.89 22.60
N PRO A 383 6.18 34.59 22.17
CA PRO A 383 6.24 35.26 20.87
C PRO A 383 6.22 34.28 19.71
N GLY A 384 5.71 34.75 18.57
CA GLY A 384 5.75 33.96 17.34
C GLY A 384 7.18 33.75 16.85
N GLU A 385 7.45 32.62 16.21
CA GLU A 385 8.77 32.33 15.68
C GLU A 385 9.09 33.24 14.49
N ASN A 386 10.35 33.59 14.30
CA ASN A 386 10.78 34.32 13.11
C ASN A 386 10.55 33.49 11.84
N GLY A 387 10.32 34.17 10.72
CA GLY A 387 10.35 33.54 9.41
C GLY A 387 11.79 33.23 8.99
N GLY A 388 11.97 32.16 8.22
CA GLY A 388 13.27 31.82 7.65
C GLY A 388 13.67 32.80 6.55
N ASN A 389 14.96 32.99 6.31
CA ASN A 389 15.42 33.84 5.20
C ASN A 389 15.22 33.13 3.85
N GLY A 390 15.08 33.90 2.78
CA GLY A 390 15.28 33.38 1.43
C GLY A 390 16.73 32.99 1.21
N GLY A 391 16.95 31.97 0.38
CA GLY A 391 18.28 31.52 -0.02
C GLY A 391 18.87 32.46 -1.07
N ASP A 392 20.15 32.79 -0.95
CA ASP A 392 20.87 33.54 -1.98
C ASP A 392 21.17 32.63 -3.19
N ILE A 393 21.07 33.17 -4.40
CA ILE A 393 21.40 32.48 -5.65
C ILE A 393 22.58 33.20 -6.30
N THR A 394 23.68 32.47 -6.50
CA THR A 394 24.82 32.95 -7.31
C THR A 394 24.98 32.13 -8.57
N VAL A 395 24.91 32.77 -9.73
CA VAL A 395 25.11 32.15 -11.04
C VAL A 395 26.49 32.51 -11.58
N TYR A 396 27.33 31.51 -11.78
CA TYR A 396 28.62 31.63 -12.44
C TYR A 396 28.47 31.20 -13.90
N LYS A 397 28.65 32.14 -14.82
CA LYS A 397 28.58 31.89 -16.26
C LYS A 397 29.98 31.83 -16.83
N ASP A 398 30.27 30.80 -17.60
CA ASP A 398 31.45 30.81 -18.46
C ASP A 398 31.33 31.97 -19.47
N SER A 399 32.48 32.50 -19.91
CA SER A 399 32.57 33.56 -20.89
C SER A 399 31.83 33.27 -22.20
N ASN A 400 31.65 31.99 -22.55
CA ASN A 400 30.98 31.57 -23.77
C ASN A 400 29.45 31.43 -23.65
N VAL A 401 28.86 31.66 -22.47
CA VAL A 401 27.41 31.59 -22.25
C VAL A 401 26.75 32.87 -22.74
N THR A 402 26.04 32.80 -23.86
CA THR A 402 25.35 33.96 -24.47
C THR A 402 23.88 34.03 -24.13
N SER A 403 23.26 32.90 -23.75
CA SER A 403 21.82 32.78 -23.53
C SER A 403 21.54 31.80 -22.40
N LEU A 404 21.35 32.33 -21.18
CA LEU A 404 20.84 31.59 -20.04
C LEU A 404 19.80 32.46 -19.34
N THR A 405 18.57 31.98 -19.30
CA THR A 405 17.47 32.58 -18.53
C THR A 405 17.33 31.85 -17.20
N VAL A 406 17.45 32.59 -16.10
CA VAL A 406 17.16 32.09 -14.75
C VAL A 406 15.97 32.86 -14.19
N GLU A 407 14.84 32.18 -14.09
CA GLU A 407 13.68 32.67 -13.36
C GLU A 407 13.84 32.26 -11.90
N TYR A 408 13.66 33.18 -10.95
CA TYR A 408 13.94 32.87 -9.55
C TYR A 408 12.92 33.44 -8.58
N THR A 409 12.84 32.81 -7.41
CA THR A 409 12.17 33.38 -6.25
C THR A 409 12.96 33.10 -4.98
N THR A 410 13.28 34.15 -4.25
CA THR A 410 14.16 34.13 -3.07
C THR A 410 13.48 34.78 -1.86
N ASP A 411 12.15 34.76 -1.78
CA ASP A 411 11.41 35.46 -0.73
C ASP A 411 11.74 34.95 0.68
N GLY A 412 11.85 35.85 1.64
CA GLY A 412 11.86 35.54 3.06
C GLY A 412 10.50 35.02 3.54
N GLY A 413 10.55 34.13 4.53
CA GLY A 413 9.37 33.65 5.23
C GLY A 413 8.76 34.74 6.10
N ILE A 414 7.44 34.75 6.20
CA ILE A 414 6.72 35.68 7.07
C ILE A 414 6.84 35.19 8.53
N GLY A 415 7.11 36.09 9.48
CA GLY A 415 7.13 35.75 10.90
C GLY A 415 5.80 35.22 11.41
N GLY A 416 5.87 34.27 12.36
CA GLY A 416 4.72 33.66 13.02
C GLY A 416 4.01 34.65 13.94
N ALA A 417 2.69 34.50 14.09
CA ALA A 417 1.94 35.32 15.04
C ALA A 417 2.23 34.88 16.49
N GLY A 418 2.45 35.84 17.38
CA GLY A 418 2.46 35.61 18.83
C GLY A 418 1.04 35.51 19.38
N THR A 419 0.91 35.01 20.61
CA THR A 419 -0.36 35.09 21.37
C THR A 419 -0.58 36.48 21.94
N TYR A 420 -1.76 36.72 22.51
CA TYR A 420 -2.14 38.01 23.10
C TYR A 420 -1.03 38.53 24.03
N GLY A 421 -0.63 39.80 23.85
CA GLY A 421 0.46 40.42 24.60
C GLY A 421 1.88 40.13 24.09
N TYR A 422 2.06 39.22 23.13
CA TYR A 422 3.37 38.91 22.54
C TYR A 422 3.49 39.37 21.09
N ASN A 423 4.70 39.79 20.73
CA ASN A 423 5.01 40.24 19.39
C ASN A 423 4.99 39.09 18.37
N ARG A 424 4.66 39.46 17.13
CA ARG A 424 4.93 38.63 15.96
C ARG A 424 6.43 38.39 15.84
N GLY A 425 6.81 37.20 15.38
CA GLY A 425 8.16 36.96 14.90
C GLY A 425 8.52 37.90 13.76
N SER A 426 9.80 38.18 13.60
CA SER A 426 10.31 38.98 12.49
C SER A 426 10.17 38.22 11.17
N ASN A 427 9.94 38.94 10.07
CA ASN A 427 10.04 38.35 8.75
C ASN A 427 11.50 38.00 8.44
N GLY A 428 11.71 36.91 7.70
CA GLY A 428 13.01 36.61 7.13
C GLY A 428 13.39 37.61 6.05
N ARG A 429 14.69 37.80 5.84
CA ARG A 429 15.25 38.58 4.74
C ARG A 429 15.04 37.85 3.41
N ASP A 430 14.72 38.57 2.36
CA ASP A 430 14.80 38.04 0.99
C ASP A 430 16.25 37.72 0.60
N GLY A 431 16.43 36.60 -0.07
CA GLY A 431 17.70 36.18 -0.67
C GLY A 431 18.09 37.09 -1.84
N LYS A 432 19.38 37.17 -2.12
CA LYS A 432 19.97 37.96 -3.21
C LYS A 432 20.21 37.08 -4.43
N TYR A 433 20.02 37.66 -5.60
CA TYR A 433 20.45 37.08 -6.87
C TYR A 433 21.69 37.80 -7.37
N LYS A 434 22.70 37.06 -7.82
CA LYS A 434 23.93 37.61 -8.40
C LYS A 434 24.44 36.76 -9.55
N GLU A 435 24.83 37.41 -10.64
CA GLU A 435 25.58 36.77 -11.72
C GLU A 435 27.05 37.18 -11.70
N ILE A 436 27.93 36.24 -12.07
CA ILE A 436 29.37 36.43 -12.13
C ILE A 436 29.89 35.73 -13.39
N ILE A 437 30.58 36.46 -14.26
CA ILE A 437 31.32 35.87 -15.36
C ILE A 437 32.67 35.36 -14.84
N LYS A 438 32.94 34.07 -14.97
CA LYS A 438 34.24 33.46 -14.69
C LYS A 438 34.38 32.14 -15.44
N ALA A 439 35.61 31.66 -15.63
CA ALA A 439 35.83 30.33 -16.18
C ALA A 439 35.12 29.24 -15.35
N VAL A 440 34.35 28.37 -16.01
CA VAL A 440 33.65 27.24 -15.40
C VAL A 440 34.20 25.91 -15.94
N ASN A 441 34.68 25.08 -15.01
CA ASN A 441 35.18 23.74 -15.30
C ASN A 441 34.23 22.69 -14.70
N PHE A 442 33.86 21.71 -15.53
CA PHE A 442 32.98 20.61 -15.18
C PHE A 442 33.73 19.29 -15.07
#